data_AF-B5RIB5-F1
#
_entry.id   AF-B5RIB5-F1
#
_cell.length_a   1.000
_cell.length_b   1.000
_cell.length_c   1.000
_cell.angle_alpha   90.00
_cell.angle_beta   90.00
_cell.angle_gamma   90.00
#
_symmetry.space_group_name_H-M   'P 1'
#
loop_
_entity.id
_entity.type
_entity.pdbx_description
1 polymer ?
#
loop_
_entity_poly.entity_id
_entity_poly.type
_entity_poly.pdbx_seq_one_letter_code
_entity_poly.pdbx_strand_id
1 'polypeptide(L)'
;DRFNKVLLLDGRGHLLGRLAAIVAKQVLLGHKVVVVRCEGINISGNFYRNKLKYLAFLRKRMNTNPSRGPYHFRAPSRIFWRTVRGMLPHKTKRGQAALERLKVFDGVPPPYDKRKRMVVPAALKIVRLKPTRKFALLGRLAHEVGWKYQAITATLEEKRKEKAKIRYAKKKTVTKLSKLAEKNVESTISKYTAVLKQYGVLV
;
A
#
# COMPACT_ATOMS: atom_id res chain seq x y z
N ASP A 1 20.74 -5.77 -11.36
CA ASP A 1 19.32 -6.04 -11.64
C ASP A 1 18.31 -5.37 -10.67
N ARG A 2 18.50 -4.07 -10.35
CA ARG A 2 17.69 -3.35 -9.33
C ARG A 2 16.23 -3.07 -9.74
N PHE A 3 15.94 -3.13 -11.04
CA PHE A 3 14.62 -2.83 -11.62
C PHE A 3 13.66 -4.03 -11.66
N ASN A 4 14.16 -5.26 -11.48
CA ASN A 4 13.35 -6.48 -11.52
C ASN A 4 12.61 -6.78 -10.20
N LYS A 5 13.02 -6.18 -9.07
CA LYS A 5 12.39 -6.44 -7.78
C LYS A 5 11.06 -5.70 -7.65
N VAL A 6 10.00 -6.46 -7.40
CA VAL A 6 8.65 -5.91 -7.17
C VAL A 6 8.61 -5.05 -5.90
N LEU A 7 8.29 -3.76 -6.07
CA LEU A 7 8.09 -2.81 -4.97
C LEU A 7 6.71 -3.02 -4.35
N LEU A 8 6.67 -3.61 -3.16
CA LEU A 8 5.44 -3.87 -2.41
C LEU A 8 5.19 -2.74 -1.41
N LEU A 9 4.10 -2.00 -1.57
CA LEU A 9 3.72 -0.85 -0.74
C LEU A 9 2.48 -1.17 0.12
N ASP A 10 2.51 -0.77 1.40
CA ASP A 10 1.33 -0.79 2.28
C ASP A 10 0.50 0.47 2.06
N GLY A 11 -0.74 0.35 1.59
CA GLY A 11 -1.66 1.47 1.36
C GLY A 11 -2.18 2.11 2.64
N ARG A 12 -2.13 1.39 3.78
CA ARG A 12 -2.64 1.89 5.07
C ARG A 12 -1.99 3.23 5.44
N GLY A 13 -2.82 4.22 5.76
CA GLY A 13 -2.34 5.48 6.30
C GLY A 13 -1.78 6.46 5.27
N HIS A 14 -1.77 6.11 3.98
CA HIS A 14 -1.31 7.01 2.91
C HIS A 14 -2.45 7.88 2.38
N LEU A 15 -2.12 9.04 1.83
CA LEU A 15 -3.06 9.92 1.13
C LEU A 15 -3.19 9.51 -0.34
N LEU A 16 -4.43 9.26 -0.79
CA LEU A 16 -4.78 8.71 -2.11
C LEU A 16 -3.98 9.31 -3.27
N GLY A 17 -4.12 10.63 -3.49
CA GLY A 17 -3.48 11.31 -4.62
C GLY A 17 -1.96 11.38 -4.50
N ARG A 18 -1.42 11.57 -3.29
CA ARG A 18 0.03 11.66 -3.07
C ARG A 18 0.72 10.32 -3.32
N LEU A 19 0.12 9.23 -2.84
CA LEU A 19 0.62 7.88 -3.13
C LEU A 19 0.51 7.57 -4.61
N ALA A 20 -0.63 7.90 -5.24
CA ALA A 20 -0.86 7.65 -6.65
C ALA A 20 0.17 8.36 -7.55
N ALA A 21 0.52 9.60 -7.25
CA ALA A 21 1.50 10.37 -8.02
C ALA A 21 2.90 9.74 -7.98
N ILE A 22 3.36 9.33 -6.79
CA ILE A 22 4.66 8.67 -6.63
C ILE A 22 4.65 7.31 -7.35
N VAL A 23 3.58 6.53 -7.18
CA VAL A 23 3.42 5.24 -7.85
C VAL A 23 3.42 5.39 -9.38
N ALA A 24 2.70 6.38 -9.92
CA ALA A 24 2.64 6.67 -11.36
C ALA A 24 4.03 6.94 -11.95
N LYS A 25 4.86 7.75 -11.27
CA LYS A 25 6.23 8.01 -11.72
C LYS A 25 7.08 6.74 -11.69
N GLN A 26 6.99 5.94 -10.64
CA GLN A 26 7.75 4.70 -10.50
C GLN A 26 7.42 3.68 -11.60
N VAL A 27 6.14 3.50 -11.95
CA VAL A 27 5.77 2.56 -13.03
C VAL A 27 6.16 3.06 -14.43
N LEU A 28 6.23 4.38 -14.63
CA LEU A 28 6.76 4.97 -15.86
C LEU A 28 8.28 4.81 -16.01
N LEU A 29 9.00 4.77 -14.89
CA LEU A 29 10.44 4.46 -14.85
C LEU A 29 10.72 2.96 -15.02
N GLY A 30 9.68 2.12 -15.09
CA GLY A 30 9.81 0.68 -15.36
C GLY A 30 9.69 -0.21 -14.13
N HIS A 31 9.51 0.35 -12.93
CA HIS A 31 9.37 -0.47 -11.72
C HIS A 31 8.02 -1.20 -11.68
N LYS A 32 8.04 -2.49 -11.30
CA LYS A 32 6.83 -3.25 -10.97
C LYS A 32 6.39 -2.91 -9.56
N VAL A 33 5.20 -2.33 -9.41
CA VAL A 33 4.69 -1.84 -8.12
C VAL A 33 3.42 -2.59 -7.73
N VAL A 34 3.37 -3.05 -6.49
CA VAL A 34 2.19 -3.68 -5.90
C VAL A 34 1.75 -2.86 -4.70
N VAL A 35 0.51 -2.36 -4.71
CA VAL A 35 -0.09 -1.68 -3.55
C VAL A 35 -1.12 -2.59 -2.92
N VAL A 36 -0.92 -2.94 -1.66
CA VAL A 36 -1.86 -3.77 -0.87
C VAL A 36 -2.59 -2.91 0.16
N ARG A 37 -3.70 -3.42 0.70
CA ARG A 37 -4.53 -2.73 1.70
C ARG A 37 -5.06 -1.38 1.23
N CYS A 38 -5.58 -1.34 0.01
CA CYS A 38 -6.14 -0.13 -0.57
C CYS A 38 -7.34 0.41 0.24
N GLU A 39 -8.06 -0.44 0.97
CA GLU A 39 -9.12 -0.04 1.90
C GLU A 39 -8.62 0.87 3.04
N GLY A 40 -7.33 0.75 3.39
CA GLY A 40 -6.66 1.55 4.42
C GLY A 40 -6.14 2.91 3.95
N ILE A 41 -6.31 3.26 2.66
CA ILE A 41 -5.90 4.55 2.12
C ILE A 41 -6.83 5.65 2.66
N ASN A 42 -6.25 6.82 2.93
CA ASN A 42 -6.96 8.00 3.40
C ASN A 42 -7.11 9.06 2.31
N ILE A 43 -8.15 9.86 2.41
CA ILE A 43 -8.35 11.08 1.62
C ILE A 43 -8.47 12.23 2.61
N SER A 44 -7.79 13.35 2.34
CA SER A 44 -7.92 14.55 3.16
C SER A 44 -9.33 15.16 3.08
N GLY A 45 -9.74 15.85 4.15
CA GLY A 45 -11.08 16.44 4.24
C GLY A 45 -12.08 15.48 4.87
N ASN A 46 -13.21 16.03 5.30
CA ASN A 46 -14.22 15.26 6.01
C ASN A 46 -14.84 14.16 5.11
N PHE A 47 -15.43 13.15 5.75
CA PHE A 47 -16.03 12.02 5.05
C PHE A 47 -17.17 12.43 4.10
N TYR A 48 -18.09 13.27 4.58
CA TYR A 48 -19.29 13.66 3.82
C TYR A 48 -18.95 14.38 2.51
N ARG A 49 -18.00 15.31 2.51
CA ARG A 49 -17.53 16.00 1.30
C ARG A 49 -16.91 15.01 0.30
N ASN A 50 -16.15 14.04 0.78
CA ASN A 50 -15.56 13.02 -0.08
C ASN A 50 -16.64 12.08 -0.66
N LYS A 51 -17.68 11.76 0.12
CA LYS A 51 -18.87 11.02 -0.36
C LYS A 51 -19.61 11.81 -1.45
N LEU A 52 -19.91 13.08 -1.23
CA LEU A 52 -20.57 13.93 -2.23
C LEU A 52 -19.77 14.04 -3.54
N LYS A 53 -18.44 14.19 -3.46
CA LYS A 53 -17.58 14.17 -4.65
C LYS A 53 -17.72 12.87 -5.44
N TYR A 54 -17.76 11.74 -4.75
CA TYR A 54 -17.91 10.44 -5.40
C TYR A 54 -19.33 10.25 -5.97
N LEU A 55 -20.37 10.65 -5.24
CA LEU A 55 -21.76 10.62 -5.72
C LEU A 55 -21.96 11.50 -6.97
N ALA A 56 -21.34 12.68 -7.02
CA ALA A 56 -21.33 13.52 -8.21
C ALA A 56 -20.64 12.83 -9.40
N PHE A 57 -19.56 12.08 -9.15
CA PHE A 57 -18.94 11.25 -10.18
C PHE A 57 -19.89 10.14 -10.68
N LEU A 58 -20.67 9.50 -9.80
CA LEU A 58 -21.64 8.47 -10.20
C LEU A 58 -22.75 8.96 -11.11
N ARG A 59 -23.17 10.22 -10.95
CA ARG A 59 -24.17 10.84 -11.82
C ARG A 59 -23.66 11.06 -13.25
N LYS A 60 -22.34 11.06 -13.48
CA LYS A 60 -21.75 11.19 -14.81
C LYS A 60 -21.90 9.86 -15.56
N ARG A 61 -22.98 9.72 -16.32
CA ARG A 61 -23.28 8.58 -17.21
C ARG A 61 -23.50 9.07 -18.64
N MET A 62 -23.22 8.20 -19.61
CA MET A 62 -23.64 8.47 -21.00
C MET A 62 -25.16 8.35 -21.05
N ASN A 63 -25.83 9.37 -21.62
CA ASN A 63 -27.29 9.43 -21.63
C ASN A 63 -27.91 8.40 -22.59
N THR A 64 -27.29 8.22 -23.76
CA THR A 64 -27.79 7.32 -24.82
C THR A 64 -27.59 5.83 -24.48
N ASN A 65 -26.38 5.43 -24.11
CA ASN A 65 -26.08 4.07 -23.70
C ASN A 65 -25.13 4.04 -22.49
N PRO A 66 -25.66 3.89 -21.26
CA PRO A 66 -24.86 3.87 -20.04
C PRO A 66 -23.75 2.82 -20.02
N SER A 67 -23.91 1.69 -20.75
CA SER A 67 -22.90 0.61 -20.79
C SER A 67 -21.61 1.01 -21.50
N ARG A 68 -21.67 1.98 -22.43
CA ARG A 68 -20.51 2.56 -23.13
C ARG A 68 -19.93 3.79 -22.41
N GLY A 69 -20.57 4.21 -21.32
CA GLY A 69 -20.19 5.37 -20.54
C GLY A 69 -19.00 5.14 -19.59
N PRO A 70 -18.74 6.09 -18.69
CA PRO A 70 -17.70 5.94 -17.67
C PRO A 70 -18.01 4.79 -16.71
N TYR A 71 -17.08 3.84 -16.58
CA TYR A 71 -17.19 2.80 -15.54
C TYR A 71 -16.84 3.35 -14.16
N HIS A 72 -17.77 3.17 -13.24
CA HIS A 72 -17.64 3.62 -11.87
C HIS A 72 -17.22 2.45 -10.96
N PHE A 73 -15.93 2.25 -10.76
CA PHE A 73 -15.44 1.16 -9.91
C PHE A 73 -15.64 1.42 -8.42
N ARG A 74 -16.29 0.49 -7.70
CA ARG A 74 -16.62 0.62 -6.28
C ARG A 74 -15.51 0.19 -5.32
N ALA A 75 -14.70 -0.81 -5.69
CA ALA A 75 -13.66 -1.35 -4.83
C ALA A 75 -12.54 -0.31 -4.54
N PRO A 76 -12.02 -0.20 -3.30
CA PRO A 76 -10.95 0.74 -2.95
C PRO A 76 -9.70 0.60 -3.84
N SER A 77 -9.28 -0.64 -4.10
CA SER A 77 -8.19 -0.97 -5.02
C SER A 77 -8.40 -0.40 -6.43
N ARG A 78 -9.60 -0.54 -6.98
CA ARG A 78 -9.95 -0.03 -8.31
C ARG A 78 -10.12 1.49 -8.34
N ILE A 79 -10.56 2.11 -7.24
CA ILE A 79 -10.57 3.58 -7.10
C ILE A 79 -9.13 4.11 -7.14
N PHE A 80 -8.21 3.47 -6.40
CA PHE A 80 -6.80 3.82 -6.42
C PHE A 80 -6.18 3.61 -7.82
N TRP A 81 -6.43 2.45 -8.45
CA TRP A 81 -5.98 2.17 -9.82
C TRP A 81 -6.51 3.19 -10.83
N ARG A 82 -7.78 3.59 -10.74
CA ARG A 82 -8.37 4.62 -11.61
C ARG A 82 -7.69 5.98 -11.41
N THR A 83 -7.31 6.30 -10.17
CA THR A 83 -6.57 7.52 -9.84
C THR A 83 -5.17 7.49 -10.47
N VAL A 84 -4.44 6.38 -10.34
CA VAL A 84 -3.12 6.21 -10.98
C VAL A 84 -3.24 6.25 -12.51
N ARG A 85 -4.24 5.58 -13.09
CA ARG A 85 -4.53 5.63 -14.54
C ARG A 85 -4.78 7.06 -15.03
N GLY A 86 -5.41 7.91 -14.22
CA GLY A 86 -5.62 9.33 -14.53
C GLY A 86 -4.33 10.15 -14.52
N MET A 87 -3.28 9.68 -13.85
CA MET A 87 -1.95 10.30 -13.80
C MET A 87 -0.97 9.71 -14.83
N LEU A 88 -1.43 8.74 -15.64
CA LEU A 88 -0.63 8.09 -16.68
C LEU A 88 -1.17 8.41 -18.07
N PRO A 89 -0.31 8.47 -19.12
CA PRO A 89 -0.72 8.60 -20.51
C PRO A 89 -1.30 7.28 -21.06
N HIS A 90 -2.35 6.77 -20.41
CA HIS A 90 -2.92 5.42 -20.57
C HIS A 90 -3.53 5.12 -21.96
N LYS A 91 -3.62 6.12 -22.84
CA LYS A 91 -4.02 5.96 -24.23
C LYS A 91 -2.87 5.49 -25.12
N THR A 92 -1.63 5.75 -24.71
CA THR A 92 -0.41 5.30 -25.41
C THR A 92 -0.02 3.89 -24.99
N LYS A 93 0.70 3.16 -25.86
CA LYS A 93 1.24 1.83 -25.55
C LYS A 93 2.18 1.85 -24.34
N ARG A 94 3.01 2.89 -24.22
CA ARG A 94 3.89 3.10 -23.05
C ARG A 94 3.08 3.23 -21.75
N GLY A 95 1.99 3.98 -21.76
CA GLY A 95 1.12 4.15 -20.60
C GLY A 95 0.36 2.88 -20.25
N GLN A 96 -0.07 2.09 -21.24
CA GLN A 96 -0.67 0.78 -21.04
C GLN A 96 0.31 -0.18 -20.36
N ALA A 97 1.54 -0.29 -20.89
CA ALA A 97 2.60 -1.09 -20.28
C ALA A 97 2.94 -0.65 -18.84
N ALA A 98 2.94 0.66 -18.57
CA ALA A 98 3.12 1.16 -17.20
C ALA A 98 1.97 0.74 -16.26
N LEU A 99 0.74 0.70 -16.76
CA LEU A 99 -0.42 0.28 -15.97
C LEU A 99 -0.42 -1.22 -15.70
N GLU A 100 0.10 -2.04 -16.63
CA GLU A 100 0.29 -3.50 -16.44
C GLU A 100 1.34 -3.82 -15.36
N ARG A 101 2.33 -2.95 -15.17
CA ARG A 101 3.32 -3.07 -14.08
C ARG A 101 2.72 -2.78 -12.69
N LEU A 102 1.54 -2.16 -12.62
CA LEU A 102 0.85 -1.85 -11.37
C LEU A 102 -0.13 -2.97 -11.01
N LYS A 103 0.02 -3.55 -9.81
CA LYS A 103 -1.01 -4.40 -9.20
C LYS A 103 -1.55 -3.75 -7.93
N VAL A 104 -2.85 -3.86 -7.71
CA VAL A 104 -3.53 -3.27 -6.56
C VAL A 104 -4.43 -4.30 -5.91
N PHE A 105 -4.49 -4.32 -4.59
CA PHE A 105 -5.30 -5.28 -3.84
C PHE A 105 -5.98 -4.62 -2.65
N ASP A 106 -7.20 -5.07 -2.36
CA ASP A 106 -7.88 -4.85 -1.09
C ASP A 106 -7.44 -5.96 -0.12
N GLY A 107 -7.05 -5.61 1.10
CA GLY A 107 -6.33 -6.51 2.01
C GLY A 107 -4.93 -6.88 1.52
N VAL A 108 -4.32 -7.91 2.13
CA VAL A 108 -3.02 -8.46 1.72
C VAL A 108 -3.16 -9.92 1.31
N PRO A 109 -3.34 -10.22 0.02
CA PRO A 109 -3.44 -11.61 -0.43
C PRO A 109 -2.08 -12.33 -0.40
N PRO A 110 -2.05 -13.66 -0.26
CA PRO A 110 -0.89 -14.47 -0.62
C PRO A 110 -0.49 -14.20 -2.08
N PRO A 111 0.81 -14.08 -2.43
CA PRO A 111 2.03 -14.31 -1.64
C PRO A 111 2.60 -13.05 -0.94
N TYR A 112 1.86 -11.93 -0.88
CA TYR A 112 2.37 -10.66 -0.35
C TYR A 112 2.31 -10.55 1.17
N ASP A 113 1.49 -11.38 1.82
CA ASP A 113 1.28 -11.44 3.27
C ASP A 113 2.57 -11.73 4.06
N LYS A 114 3.44 -12.58 3.52
CA LYS A 114 4.71 -12.97 4.13
C LYS A 114 5.88 -12.04 3.78
N ARG A 115 5.69 -11.10 2.85
CA ARG A 115 6.73 -10.18 2.36
C ARG A 115 6.76 -8.88 3.16
N LYS A 116 7.95 -8.28 3.32
CA LYS A 116 8.09 -6.95 3.91
C LYS A 116 7.45 -5.93 2.97
N ARG A 117 6.47 -5.20 3.48
CA ARG A 117 5.81 -4.09 2.79
C ARG A 117 6.56 -2.81 3.12
N MET A 118 6.75 -1.97 2.11
CA MET A 118 7.38 -0.66 2.22
C MET A 118 6.32 0.41 2.42
N VAL A 119 6.76 1.56 2.91
CA VAL A 119 5.93 2.74 3.17
C VAL A 119 6.54 3.91 2.42
N VAL A 120 5.72 4.87 2.01
CA VAL A 120 6.15 6.08 1.32
C VAL A 120 5.93 7.28 2.26
N PRO A 121 6.96 7.72 3.02
CA PRO A 121 6.81 8.79 4.01
C PRO A 121 6.24 10.08 3.40
N ALA A 122 6.64 10.40 2.17
CA ALA A 122 6.16 11.56 1.44
C ALA A 122 4.65 11.54 1.13
N ALA A 123 3.97 10.41 1.29
CA ALA A 123 2.53 10.27 1.09
C ALA A 123 1.77 9.87 2.36
N LEU A 124 2.44 9.68 3.50
CA LEU A 124 1.79 9.32 4.76
C LEU A 124 0.92 10.46 5.30
N LYS A 125 -0.30 10.12 5.71
CA LYS A 125 -1.25 11.05 6.32
C LYS A 125 -0.68 11.71 7.57
N ILE A 126 0.01 10.96 8.43
CA ILE A 126 0.57 11.50 9.68
C ILE A 126 1.66 12.55 9.43
N VAL A 127 2.39 12.43 8.32
CA VAL A 127 3.46 13.36 7.94
C VAL A 127 2.89 14.56 7.16
N ARG A 128 1.88 14.34 6.32
CA ARG A 128 1.40 15.32 5.35
C ARG A 128 0.16 16.10 5.77
N LEU A 129 -0.56 15.66 6.80
CA LEU A 129 -1.80 16.29 7.26
C LEU A 129 -1.60 16.82 8.68
N LYS A 130 -2.07 18.05 8.95
CA LYS A 130 -2.13 18.58 10.32
C LYS A 130 -3.02 17.66 11.19
N PRO A 131 -2.64 17.36 12.45
CA PRO A 131 -3.38 16.44 13.32
C PRO A 131 -4.87 16.79 13.51
N THR A 132 -5.19 18.09 13.54
CA THR A 132 -6.55 18.60 13.75
C THR A 132 -7.48 18.47 12.54
N ARG A 133 -6.94 18.11 11.36
CA ARG A 133 -7.74 18.04 10.12
C ARG A 133 -8.40 16.67 9.99
N LYS A 134 -9.71 16.68 9.72
CA LYS A 134 -10.49 15.47 9.41
C LYS A 134 -10.01 14.81 8.11
N PHE A 135 -10.11 13.49 8.05
CA PHE A 135 -9.82 12.67 6.87
C PHE A 135 -10.93 11.63 6.68
N ALA A 136 -10.98 11.03 5.49
CA ALA A 136 -11.89 9.96 5.12
C ALA A 136 -11.12 8.68 4.82
N LEU A 137 -11.61 7.54 5.31
CA LEU A 137 -11.07 6.22 4.96
C LEU A 137 -11.68 5.77 3.63
N LEU A 138 -10.84 5.34 2.68
CA LEU A 138 -11.29 4.89 1.36
C LEU A 138 -12.16 3.64 1.46
N GLY A 139 -11.85 2.71 2.37
CA GLY A 139 -12.66 1.51 2.59
C GLY A 139 -14.10 1.82 3.00
N ARG A 140 -14.31 2.75 3.93
CA ARG A 140 -15.65 3.19 4.34
C ARG A 140 -16.37 3.90 3.18
N LEU A 141 -15.67 4.80 2.49
CA LEU A 141 -16.23 5.52 1.34
C LEU A 141 -16.70 4.54 0.27
N ALA A 142 -15.86 3.57 -0.08
CA ALA A 142 -16.14 2.53 -1.06
C ALA A 142 -17.39 1.70 -0.67
N HIS A 143 -17.51 1.31 0.59
CA HIS A 143 -18.67 0.57 1.07
C HIS A 143 -19.97 1.36 0.90
N GLU A 144 -20.00 2.61 1.38
CA GLU A 144 -21.19 3.45 1.31
C GLU A 144 -21.60 3.83 -0.13
N VAL A 145 -20.73 3.64 -1.12
CA VAL A 145 -21.06 3.86 -2.54
C VAL A 145 -21.37 2.57 -3.29
N GLY A 146 -21.22 1.39 -2.66
CA GLY A 146 -21.65 0.09 -3.21
C GLY A 146 -20.59 -1.02 -3.25
N TRP A 147 -19.47 -0.90 -2.54
CA TRP A 147 -18.52 -2.01 -2.39
C TRP A 147 -19.03 -3.03 -1.37
N LYS A 148 -19.25 -4.27 -1.82
CA LYS A 148 -19.90 -5.34 -1.05
C LYS A 148 -18.97 -6.15 -0.14
N TYR A 149 -17.65 -6.11 -0.37
CA TYR A 149 -16.71 -7.04 0.25
C TYR A 149 -16.01 -6.50 1.51
N GLN A 150 -16.52 -5.42 2.13
CA GLN A 150 -15.89 -4.81 3.31
C GLN A 150 -15.77 -5.80 4.47
N ALA A 151 -16.87 -6.48 4.83
CA ALA A 151 -16.91 -7.43 5.95
C ALA A 151 -15.99 -8.63 5.71
N ILE A 152 -16.08 -9.24 4.52
CA ILE A 152 -15.24 -10.39 4.14
C ILE A 152 -13.74 -10.01 4.14
N THR A 153 -13.40 -8.82 3.65
CA THR A 153 -12.00 -8.36 3.68
C THR A 153 -11.51 -8.15 5.11
N ALA A 154 -12.36 -7.63 6.01
CA ALA A 154 -12.02 -7.45 7.41
C ALA A 154 -11.74 -8.79 8.12
N THR A 155 -12.61 -9.80 7.94
CA THR A 155 -12.42 -11.12 8.55
C THR A 155 -11.17 -11.83 8.03
N LEU A 156 -10.87 -11.73 6.73
CA LEU A 156 -9.64 -12.27 6.15
C LEU A 156 -8.38 -11.54 6.66
N GLU A 157 -8.44 -10.22 6.81
CA GLU A 157 -7.32 -9.43 7.38
C GLU A 157 -7.11 -9.74 8.86
N GLU A 158 -8.15 -10.03 9.63
CA GLU A 158 -8.03 -10.51 11.02
C GLU A 158 -7.34 -11.86 11.09
N LYS A 159 -7.81 -12.85 10.31
CA LYS A 159 -7.13 -14.16 10.19
C LYS A 159 -5.66 -14.00 9.81
N ARG A 160 -5.33 -13.06 8.91
CA ARG A 160 -3.95 -12.76 8.51
C ARG A 160 -3.14 -12.13 9.65
N LYS A 161 -3.74 -11.24 10.45
CA LYS A 161 -3.06 -10.59 11.60
C LYS A 161 -2.75 -11.60 12.70
N GLU A 162 -3.63 -12.55 12.98
CA GLU A 162 -3.37 -13.61 13.96
C GLU A 162 -2.17 -14.48 13.55
N LYS A 163 -2.13 -14.93 12.29
CA LYS A 163 -0.96 -15.64 11.73
C LYS A 163 0.31 -14.80 11.80
N ALA A 164 0.21 -13.49 11.55
CA ALA A 164 1.34 -12.57 11.63
C ALA A 164 1.83 -12.36 13.08
N LYS A 165 0.93 -12.35 14.07
CA LYS A 165 1.24 -12.24 15.50
C LYS A 165 2.04 -13.47 15.97
N ILE A 166 1.60 -14.67 15.62
CA ILE A 166 2.32 -15.92 15.89
C ILE A 166 3.72 -15.88 15.25
N ARG A 167 3.82 -15.49 13.98
CA ARG A 167 5.12 -15.35 13.29
C ARG A 167 6.03 -14.32 13.98
N TYR A 168 5.48 -13.19 14.42
CA TYR A 168 6.25 -12.15 15.09
C TYR A 168 6.77 -12.61 16.47
N ALA A 169 5.94 -13.32 17.25
CA ALA A 169 6.35 -13.91 18.51
C ALA A 169 7.54 -14.87 18.33
N LYS A 170 7.44 -15.80 17.36
CA LYS A 170 8.55 -16.71 16.99
C LYS A 170 9.79 -15.94 16.53
N LYS A 171 9.63 -14.85 15.78
CA LYS A 171 10.76 -14.00 15.37
C LYS A 171 11.44 -13.33 16.57
N LYS A 172 10.66 -12.84 17.54
CA LYS A 172 11.18 -12.18 18.74
C LYS A 172 11.99 -13.15 19.60
N THR A 173 11.52 -14.39 19.78
CA THR A 173 12.25 -15.42 20.51
C THR A 173 13.56 -15.78 19.82
N VAL A 174 13.53 -16.03 18.50
CA VAL A 174 14.76 -16.29 17.71
C VAL A 174 15.75 -15.12 17.78
N THR A 175 15.27 -13.88 17.69
CA THR A 175 16.13 -12.69 17.80
C THR A 175 16.78 -12.60 19.19
N LYS A 176 16.06 -12.94 20.26
CA LYS A 176 16.60 -12.98 21.62
C LYS A 176 17.67 -14.07 21.76
N LEU A 177 17.43 -15.26 21.22
CA LEU A 177 18.39 -16.36 21.23
C LEU A 177 19.64 -16.05 20.41
N SER A 178 19.50 -15.40 19.24
CA SER A 178 20.64 -14.94 18.44
C SER A 178 21.55 -14.02 19.24
N LYS A 179 20.97 -13.02 19.93
CA LYS A 179 21.75 -12.11 20.78
C LYS A 179 22.44 -12.80 21.94
N LEU A 180 21.79 -13.81 22.55
CA LEU A 180 22.41 -14.61 23.61
C LEU A 180 23.58 -15.44 23.06
N ALA A 181 23.39 -16.07 21.90
CA ALA A 181 24.44 -16.83 21.22
C ALA A 181 25.63 -15.93 20.86
N GLU A 182 25.38 -14.75 20.28
CA GLU A 182 26.39 -13.72 19.97
C GLU A 182 27.21 -13.35 21.22
N LYS A 183 26.55 -13.16 22.37
CA LYS A 183 27.23 -12.87 23.64
C LYS A 183 28.06 -14.07 24.14
N ASN A 184 27.54 -15.28 24.03
CA ASN A 184 28.24 -16.49 24.51
C ASN A 184 29.52 -16.78 23.72
N VAL A 185 29.58 -16.41 22.43
CA VAL A 185 30.75 -16.64 21.56
C VAL A 185 31.59 -15.39 21.33
N GLU A 186 31.35 -14.33 22.10
CA GLU A 186 31.94 -12.98 21.90
C GLU A 186 33.47 -13.02 21.80
N SER A 187 34.15 -13.81 22.63
CA SER A 187 35.60 -13.97 22.60
C SER A 187 36.10 -14.50 21.26
N THR A 188 35.44 -15.52 20.72
CA THR A 188 35.77 -16.15 19.44
C THR A 188 35.51 -15.24 18.24
N ILE A 189 34.47 -14.41 18.29
CA ILE A 189 34.10 -13.50 17.19
C ILE A 189 34.72 -12.10 17.30
N SER A 190 35.39 -11.78 18.41
CA SER A 190 35.94 -10.45 18.73
C SER A 190 36.79 -9.85 17.60
N LYS A 191 37.67 -10.64 16.98
CA LYS A 191 38.51 -10.22 15.85
C LYS A 191 37.67 -9.70 14.68
N TYR A 192 36.57 -10.37 14.33
CA TYR A 192 35.68 -9.96 13.25
C TYR A 192 34.83 -8.74 13.64
N THR A 193 34.37 -8.71 14.89
CA THR A 193 33.61 -7.57 15.43
C THR A 193 34.44 -6.29 15.43
N ALA A 194 35.74 -6.36 15.75
CA ALA A 194 36.65 -5.21 15.71
C ALA A 194 36.76 -4.62 14.29
N VAL A 195 36.89 -5.48 13.28
CA VAL A 195 36.89 -5.05 11.86
C VAL A 195 35.54 -4.41 11.50
N LEU A 196 34.42 -5.00 11.89
CA LEU A 196 33.09 -4.44 11.62
C LEU A 196 32.88 -3.08 12.29
N LYS A 197 33.43 -2.87 13.50
CA LYS A 197 33.41 -1.58 14.20
C LYS A 197 34.30 -0.54 13.50
N GLN A 198 35.48 -0.93 13.02
CA GLN A 198 36.35 -0.04 12.25
C GLN A 198 35.65 0.51 11.00
N TYR A 199 34.84 -0.32 10.33
CA TYR A 199 34.03 0.10 9.17
C TYR A 199 32.66 0.71 9.54
N GLY A 200 32.36 0.89 10.83
CA GLY A 200 31.10 1.49 11.31
C GLY A 200 29.84 0.65 11.04
N VAL A 201 29.99 -0.66 10.77
CA VAL A 201 28.87 -1.58 10.54
C VAL A 201 28.17 -1.94 11.85
N LEU A 202 28.96 -2.08 12.91
CA LEU A 202 28.49 -2.26 14.28
C LEU A 202 28.87 -1.02 15.08
N VAL A 203 27.92 -0.55 15.90
CA VAL A 203 28.14 0.49 16.92
C VAL A 203 28.53 -0.21 18.22
#